data_AF-A0AA85J2Y8-F1
#
_entry.id   AF-A0AA85J2Y8-F1
#
_cell.length_a   1.000
_cell.length_b   1.000
_cell.length_c   1.000
_cell.angle_alpha   90.00
_cell.angle_beta   90.00
_cell.angle_gamma   90.00
#
_symmetry.space_group_name_H-M   'P 1'
#
loop_
_entity.id
_entity.type
_entity.pdbx_description
1 polymer ?
#
loop_
_entity_poly.entity_id
_entity_poly.type
_entity_poly.pdbx_seq_one_letter_code
_entity_poly.pdbx_strand_id
1 'polypeptide(L)'
;MQTTSADTLISATLLVCAHRIHEAIELLLSYDKVKEALILAHFRLKSSEVVIYTEKCIKRFIDRSSSVEKVFFSIIFNIGKKQWINAMKMVHRAVEISKIRPGKEIEQLSWCWVGINLLLNASSSNHNDYLSNECLRLSSMCLTVSFRLFSKEPLFLNRWYEAFSRLLSSSSETTPCPGIVCSLMLLNIGQIAHFCMVSYQEENEEAAALVVNNGEENKEVVYGCLKNDWMKSITSDCLTYFSQLIADRQPSSLWEVCLTHFCIDFLLFYLIHNHCTLNKLVQLDTLTAYIDRYEASRKSCECIKPRETSYLIRHLFSTYKKILITNGLNTDSEICCNGTFNVDA
;
A
#
# COMPACT_ATOMS: atom_id res chain seq x y z
N MET A 1 4.30 -51.57 -1.69
CA MET A 1 2.84 -51.37 -1.65
C MET A 1 2.58 -49.95 -1.21
N GLN A 2 2.05 -49.09 -2.10
CA GLN A 2 1.58 -47.76 -1.70
C GLN A 2 0.24 -47.95 -0.98
N THR A 3 0.24 -47.79 0.34
CA THR A 3 -1.00 -47.74 1.11
C THR A 3 -1.86 -46.60 0.60
N THR A 4 -3.12 -46.87 0.32
CA THR A 4 -3.99 -45.84 -0.24
C THR A 4 -4.29 -44.78 0.82
N SER A 5 -4.57 -43.56 0.37
CA SER A 5 -4.98 -42.44 1.23
C SER A 5 -6.13 -42.80 2.19
N ALA A 6 -7.03 -43.69 1.76
CA ALA A 6 -8.17 -44.14 2.53
C ALA A 6 -7.75 -45.06 3.69
N ASP A 7 -6.84 -46.01 3.44
CA ASP A 7 -6.36 -46.97 4.45
C ASP A 7 -5.67 -46.27 5.63
N THR A 8 -4.96 -45.17 5.33
CA THR A 8 -4.27 -44.36 6.34
C THR A 8 -5.25 -43.63 7.25
N LEU A 9 -6.31 -43.04 6.68
CA LEU A 9 -7.36 -42.36 7.45
C LEU A 9 -8.15 -43.36 8.29
N ILE A 10 -8.51 -44.52 7.73
CA ILE A 10 -9.19 -45.60 8.47
C ILE A 10 -8.32 -46.06 9.66
N SER A 11 -7.03 -46.27 9.44
CA SER A 11 -6.09 -46.64 10.50
C SER A 11 -5.96 -45.56 11.58
N ALA A 12 -5.89 -44.29 11.18
CA ALA A 12 -5.88 -43.17 12.12
C ALA A 12 -7.20 -43.08 12.91
N THR A 13 -8.36 -43.30 12.28
CA THR A 13 -9.66 -43.33 12.96
C THR A 13 -9.73 -44.46 13.99
N LEU A 14 -9.25 -45.66 13.65
CA LEU A 14 -9.20 -46.78 14.59
C LEU A 14 -8.32 -46.46 15.81
N LEU A 15 -7.17 -45.80 15.60
CA LEU A 15 -6.31 -45.34 16.69
C LEU A 15 -7.00 -44.27 17.57
N VAL A 16 -7.76 -43.36 16.97
CA VAL A 16 -8.56 -42.36 17.72
C VAL A 16 -9.66 -43.04 18.54
N CYS A 17 -10.38 -44.00 17.97
CA CYS A 17 -11.40 -44.79 18.68
C CYS A 17 -10.79 -45.58 19.84
N ALA A 18 -9.56 -46.06 19.70
CA ALA A 18 -8.80 -46.72 20.76
C ALA A 18 -8.16 -45.74 21.78
N HIS A 19 -8.50 -44.45 21.75
CA HIS A 19 -7.92 -43.38 22.58
C HIS A 19 -6.40 -43.17 22.43
N ARG A 20 -5.77 -43.72 21.37
CA ARG A 20 -4.34 -43.54 21.04
C ARG A 20 -4.13 -42.36 20.11
N ILE A 21 -4.54 -41.18 20.58
CA ILE A 21 -4.64 -39.95 19.77
C ILE A 21 -3.27 -39.48 19.27
N HIS A 22 -2.24 -39.58 20.11
CA HIS A 22 -0.87 -39.18 19.76
C HIS A 22 -0.30 -40.00 18.59
N GLU A 23 -0.55 -41.30 18.61
CA GLU A 23 -0.10 -42.21 17.56
C GLU A 23 -0.87 -42.03 16.26
N ALA A 24 -2.17 -41.73 16.35
CA ALA A 24 -2.96 -41.37 15.18
C ALA A 24 -2.39 -40.12 14.49
N ILE A 25 -1.97 -39.12 15.26
CA ILE A 25 -1.37 -37.88 14.73
C ILE A 25 0.01 -38.16 14.11
N GLU A 26 0.89 -38.90 14.78
CA GLU A 26 2.20 -39.26 14.23
C GLU A 26 2.09 -40.14 12.98
N LEU A 27 1.10 -41.05 12.93
CA LEU A 27 0.78 -41.83 11.74
C LEU A 27 0.41 -40.90 10.57
N LEU A 28 -0.54 -39.98 10.78
CA LEU A 28 -0.94 -39.01 9.76
C LEU A 28 0.24 -38.15 9.28
N LEU A 29 1.12 -37.72 10.19
CA LEU A 29 2.33 -36.97 9.83
C LEU A 29 3.32 -37.81 9.00
N SER A 30 3.49 -39.09 9.32
CA SER A 30 4.38 -40.01 8.60
C SER A 30 3.93 -40.28 7.17
N TYR A 31 2.62 -40.26 6.93
CA TYR A 31 1.99 -40.46 5.61
C TYR A 31 1.58 -39.15 4.92
N ASP A 32 2.23 -38.04 5.28
CA ASP A 32 2.07 -36.76 4.60
C ASP A 32 0.71 -36.04 4.82
N LYS A 33 -0.20 -36.59 5.62
CA LYS A 33 -1.54 -36.06 5.92
C LYS A 33 -1.52 -34.96 7.00
N VAL A 34 -0.78 -33.90 6.74
CA VAL A 34 -0.47 -32.84 7.72
C VAL A 34 -1.70 -32.00 8.09
N LYS A 35 -2.64 -31.79 7.17
CA LYS A 35 -3.89 -31.05 7.45
C LYS A 35 -4.76 -31.82 8.44
N GLU A 36 -4.92 -33.12 8.19
CA GLU A 36 -5.69 -34.03 9.01
C GLU A 36 -5.05 -34.22 10.39
N ALA A 37 -3.71 -34.32 10.44
CA ALA A 37 -2.96 -34.33 11.69
C ALA A 37 -3.16 -33.05 12.52
N LEU A 38 -3.12 -31.88 11.87
CA LEU A 38 -3.32 -30.58 12.52
C LEU A 38 -4.73 -30.44 13.10
N ILE A 39 -5.74 -30.83 12.32
CA ILE A 39 -7.14 -30.82 12.73
C ILE A 39 -7.35 -31.77 13.92
N LEU A 40 -6.85 -33.00 13.83
CA LEU A 40 -6.98 -33.99 14.90
C LEU A 40 -6.31 -33.52 16.19
N ALA A 41 -5.12 -32.93 16.09
CA ALA A 41 -4.42 -32.34 17.23
C ALA A 41 -5.28 -31.28 17.91
N HIS A 42 -5.81 -30.31 17.15
CA HIS A 42 -6.64 -29.22 17.69
C HIS A 42 -7.92 -29.69 18.37
N PHE A 43 -8.58 -30.73 17.84
CA PHE A 43 -9.87 -31.19 18.38
C PHE A 43 -9.74 -32.08 19.63
N ARG A 44 -8.62 -32.77 19.80
CA ARG A 44 -8.53 -33.89 20.76
C ARG A 44 -7.43 -33.76 21.80
N LEU A 45 -6.44 -32.90 21.58
CA LEU A 45 -5.34 -32.69 22.52
C LEU A 45 -5.59 -31.49 23.44
N LYS A 46 -4.86 -31.45 24.57
CA LYS A 46 -4.85 -30.29 25.47
C LYS A 46 -4.04 -29.15 24.87
N SER A 47 -4.34 -27.90 25.22
CA SER A 47 -3.72 -26.71 24.62
C SER A 47 -2.18 -26.71 24.61
N SER A 48 -1.53 -27.29 25.63
CA SER A 48 -0.06 -27.42 25.68
C SER A 48 0.51 -28.38 24.63
N GLU A 49 -0.20 -29.46 24.33
CA GLU A 49 0.20 -30.48 23.36
C GLU A 49 -0.16 -30.05 21.93
N VAL A 50 -1.28 -29.35 21.76
CA VAL A 50 -1.70 -28.76 20.47
C VAL A 50 -0.59 -27.90 19.88
N VAL A 51 0.07 -27.08 20.70
CA VAL A 51 1.18 -26.21 20.25
C VAL A 51 2.33 -27.02 19.66
N ILE A 52 2.76 -28.10 20.33
CA ILE A 52 3.86 -28.95 19.87
C ILE A 52 3.54 -29.58 18.50
N TYR A 53 2.34 -30.14 18.36
CA TYR A 53 1.92 -30.77 17.10
C TYR A 53 1.64 -29.75 16.00
N THR A 54 1.11 -28.58 16.35
CA THR A 54 0.92 -27.46 15.40
C THR A 54 2.26 -27.01 14.83
N GLU A 55 3.30 -26.88 15.66
CA GLU A 55 4.64 -26.54 15.20
C GLU A 55 5.24 -27.62 14.29
N LYS A 56 5.08 -28.90 14.64
CA LYS A 56 5.50 -30.02 13.78
C LYS A 56 4.78 -29.96 12.42
N CYS A 57 3.47 -29.70 12.42
CA CYS A 57 2.67 -29.59 11.20
C CYS A 57 3.12 -28.41 10.33
N ILE A 58 3.31 -27.23 10.91
CA ILE A 58 3.74 -26.04 10.17
C ILE A 58 5.14 -26.23 9.59
N LYS A 59 6.10 -26.82 10.32
CA LYS A 59 7.42 -27.18 9.78
C LYS A 59 7.31 -28.10 8.57
N ARG A 60 6.46 -29.13 8.65
CA ARG A 60 6.21 -30.03 7.51
C ARG A 60 5.58 -29.31 6.32
N PHE A 61 4.69 -28.34 6.54
CA PHE A 61 4.19 -27.48 5.46
C PHE A 61 5.31 -26.68 4.81
N ILE A 62 6.17 -26.02 5.61
CA ILE A 62 7.31 -25.24 5.13
C ILE A 62 8.27 -26.09 4.28
N ASP A 63 8.56 -27.32 4.70
CA ASP A 63 9.51 -28.20 4.01
C ASP A 63 9.01 -28.66 2.64
N ARG A 64 7.69 -28.75 2.45
CA ARG A 64 7.06 -29.24 1.21
C ARG A 64 6.57 -28.14 0.29
N SER A 65 6.45 -26.92 0.81
CA SER A 65 5.88 -25.80 0.09
C SER A 65 6.75 -25.34 -1.06
N SER A 66 6.12 -24.82 -2.11
CA SER A 66 6.81 -24.05 -3.13
C SER A 66 7.54 -22.85 -2.49
N SER A 67 8.50 -22.26 -3.20
CA SER A 67 9.30 -21.15 -2.66
C SER A 67 8.45 -19.98 -2.14
N VAL A 68 7.31 -19.70 -2.77
CA VAL A 68 6.38 -18.62 -2.37
C VAL A 68 5.59 -19.00 -1.11
N GLU A 69 4.98 -20.18 -1.09
CA GLU A 69 4.21 -20.68 0.06
C GLU A 69 5.09 -20.89 1.29
N LYS A 70 6.35 -21.29 1.07
CA LYS A 70 7.33 -21.47 2.14
C LYS A 70 7.57 -20.18 2.93
N VAL A 71 7.63 -19.04 2.24
CA VAL A 71 7.78 -17.72 2.91
C VAL A 71 6.55 -17.41 3.74
N PHE A 72 5.35 -17.63 3.20
CA PHE A 72 4.09 -17.41 3.91
C PHE A 72 3.97 -18.26 5.18
N PHE A 73 4.16 -19.57 5.09
CA PHE A 73 4.10 -20.45 6.27
C PHE A 73 5.18 -20.14 7.29
N SER A 74 6.37 -19.72 6.85
CA SER A 74 7.44 -19.31 7.76
C SER A 74 7.11 -18.02 8.50
N ILE A 75 6.41 -17.07 7.88
CA ILE A 75 5.92 -15.85 8.55
C ILE A 75 4.89 -16.24 9.62
N ILE A 76 3.90 -17.06 9.28
CA ILE A 76 2.91 -17.57 10.25
C ILE A 76 3.59 -18.29 11.41
N PHE A 77 4.59 -19.12 11.13
CA PHE A 77 5.33 -19.83 12.16
C PHE A 77 6.04 -18.87 13.13
N ASN A 78 6.71 -17.84 12.62
CA ASN A 78 7.39 -16.83 13.44
C ASN A 78 6.39 -15.98 14.25
N ILE A 79 5.24 -15.64 13.68
CA ILE A 79 4.14 -14.95 14.38
C ILE A 79 3.63 -15.82 15.54
N GLY A 80 3.35 -17.11 15.30
CA GLY A 80 2.91 -18.05 16.33
C GLY A 80 3.92 -18.21 17.47
N LYS A 81 5.21 -18.08 17.17
CA LYS A 81 6.31 -18.07 18.15
C LYS A 81 6.53 -16.71 18.83
N LYS A 82 5.73 -15.69 18.54
CA LYS A 82 5.91 -14.30 18.99
C LYS A 82 7.28 -13.72 18.60
N GLN A 83 7.90 -14.25 17.54
CA GLN A 83 9.15 -13.74 16.98
C GLN A 83 8.87 -12.66 15.95
N TRP A 84 8.29 -11.55 16.40
CA TRP A 84 7.80 -10.46 15.55
C TRP A 84 8.89 -9.88 14.63
N ILE A 85 10.10 -9.70 15.14
CA ILE A 85 11.24 -9.17 14.37
C ILE A 85 11.60 -10.09 13.19
N ASN A 86 11.61 -11.41 13.42
CA ASN A 86 11.91 -12.37 12.36
C ASN A 86 10.80 -12.39 11.31
N ALA A 87 9.54 -12.41 11.74
CA ALA A 87 8.39 -12.31 10.84
C ALA A 87 8.46 -11.02 9.99
N MET A 88 8.80 -9.89 10.60
CA MET A 88 8.91 -8.60 9.92
C MET A 88 10.02 -8.61 8.85
N LYS A 89 11.21 -9.13 9.18
CA LYS A 89 12.31 -9.27 8.21
C LYS A 89 11.91 -10.12 7.00
N MET A 90 11.13 -11.20 7.23
CA MET A 90 10.64 -12.05 6.16
C MET A 90 9.61 -11.34 5.27
N VAL A 91 8.71 -10.55 5.86
CA VAL A 91 7.76 -9.72 5.12
C VAL A 91 8.49 -8.70 4.26
N HIS A 92 9.46 -7.95 4.82
CA HIS A 92 10.22 -6.98 4.04
C HIS A 92 10.94 -7.61 2.84
N ARG A 93 11.56 -8.78 3.05
CA ARG A 93 12.20 -9.51 1.95
C ARG A 93 11.19 -9.95 0.88
N ALA A 94 9.98 -10.34 1.28
CA ALA A 94 8.91 -10.67 0.33
C ALA A 94 8.48 -9.44 -0.47
N VAL A 95 8.32 -8.28 0.18
CA VAL A 95 8.03 -7.00 -0.48
C VAL A 95 9.12 -6.67 -1.51
N GLU A 96 10.40 -6.76 -1.13
CA GLU A 96 11.53 -6.48 -2.04
C GLU A 96 11.53 -7.37 -3.28
N ILE A 97 11.27 -8.67 -3.12
CA ILE A 97 11.17 -9.61 -4.25
C ILE A 97 10.01 -9.21 -5.17
N SER A 98 8.86 -8.85 -4.59
CA SER A 98 7.67 -8.50 -5.36
C SER A 98 7.81 -7.13 -6.05
N LYS A 99 8.58 -6.19 -5.50
CA LYS A 99 8.89 -4.88 -6.12
C LYS A 99 9.54 -5.00 -7.50
N ILE A 100 10.31 -6.06 -7.74
CA ILE A 100 11.05 -6.27 -9.00
C ILE A 100 10.11 -6.69 -10.14
N ARG A 101 8.85 -7.05 -9.85
CA ARG A 101 7.91 -7.60 -10.82
C ARG A 101 6.73 -6.66 -11.05
N PRO A 102 6.47 -6.21 -12.29
CA PRO A 102 5.28 -5.44 -12.59
C PRO A 102 4.02 -6.31 -12.40
N GLY A 103 2.91 -5.72 -11.96
CA GLY A 103 1.63 -6.43 -11.83
C GLY A 103 1.41 -7.16 -10.50
N LYS A 104 2.30 -6.99 -9.51
CA LYS A 104 2.24 -7.64 -8.18
C LYS A 104 1.85 -6.69 -7.04
N GLU A 105 1.13 -5.63 -7.34
CA GLU A 105 0.81 -4.55 -6.41
C GLU A 105 -0.18 -4.97 -5.33
N ILE A 106 -1.13 -5.86 -5.65
CA ILE A 106 -2.06 -6.44 -4.64
C ILE A 106 -1.29 -7.29 -3.62
N GLU A 107 -0.32 -8.06 -4.09
CA GLU A 107 0.53 -8.88 -3.23
C GLU A 107 1.40 -7.98 -2.33
N GLN A 108 1.99 -6.93 -2.90
CA GLN A 108 2.77 -5.97 -2.13
C GLN A 108 1.94 -5.20 -1.11
N LEU A 109 0.72 -4.78 -1.48
CA LEU A 109 -0.23 -4.16 -0.54
C LEU A 109 -0.51 -5.08 0.64
N SER A 110 -0.76 -6.36 0.37
CA SER A 110 -1.00 -7.37 1.40
C SER A 110 0.21 -7.50 2.33
N TRP A 111 1.42 -7.52 1.76
CA TRP A 111 2.65 -7.60 2.55
C TRP A 111 2.92 -6.34 3.38
N CYS A 112 2.77 -5.14 2.82
CA CYS A 112 2.93 -3.88 3.56
C CYS A 112 1.92 -3.81 4.72
N TRP A 113 0.66 -4.21 4.49
CA TRP A 113 -0.35 -4.26 5.55
C TRP A 113 0.03 -5.25 6.66
N VAL A 114 0.47 -6.46 6.31
CA VAL A 114 0.97 -7.43 7.30
C VAL A 114 2.15 -6.84 8.06
N GLY A 115 3.10 -6.19 7.36
CA GLY A 115 4.26 -5.54 7.98
C GLY A 115 3.86 -4.48 9.00
N ILE A 116 2.93 -3.59 8.66
CA ILE A 116 2.40 -2.58 9.59
C ILE A 116 1.78 -3.23 10.81
N ASN A 117 0.96 -4.27 10.64
CA ASN A 117 0.38 -4.99 11.77
C ASN A 117 1.45 -5.64 12.66
N LEU A 118 2.53 -6.16 12.09
CA LEU A 118 3.64 -6.70 12.87
C LEU A 118 4.39 -5.60 13.63
N LEU A 119 4.61 -4.44 13.02
CA LEU A 119 5.26 -3.29 13.66
C LEU A 119 4.44 -2.80 14.86
N LEU A 120 3.12 -2.60 14.67
CA LEU A 120 2.22 -2.16 15.75
C LEU A 120 2.18 -3.13 16.94
N ASN A 121 2.47 -4.41 16.72
CA ASN A 121 2.53 -5.43 17.77
C ASN A 121 3.95 -5.65 18.33
N ALA A 122 4.96 -4.98 17.79
CA ALA A 122 6.36 -5.09 18.21
C ALA A 122 6.76 -3.91 19.10
N SER A 123 7.37 -4.17 20.25
CA SER A 123 7.92 -3.14 21.13
C SER A 123 9.33 -2.73 20.67
N SER A 124 9.50 -1.52 20.12
CA SER A 124 10.83 -0.97 19.80
C SER A 124 10.89 0.56 19.84
N SER A 125 12.06 1.11 20.13
CA SER A 125 12.31 2.57 20.21
C SER A 125 12.29 3.29 18.85
N ASN A 126 12.51 2.57 17.75
CA ASN A 126 12.53 3.14 16.39
C ASN A 126 11.21 2.90 15.63
N HIS A 127 10.16 2.54 16.38
CA HIS A 127 8.88 2.11 15.83
C HIS A 127 8.26 3.17 14.89
N ASN A 128 8.37 4.46 15.23
CA ASN A 128 7.69 5.52 14.47
C ASN A 128 8.28 5.75 13.07
N ASP A 129 9.60 5.68 12.90
CA ASP A 129 10.23 5.86 11.58
C ASP A 129 9.95 4.66 10.66
N TYR A 130 10.01 3.44 11.20
CA TYR A 130 9.65 2.23 10.44
C TYR A 130 8.17 2.23 10.06
N LEU A 131 7.29 2.56 11.00
CA LEU A 131 5.86 2.66 10.74
C LEU A 131 5.57 3.72 9.67
N SER A 132 6.19 4.89 9.77
CA SER A 132 6.09 5.98 8.80
C SER A 132 6.41 5.53 7.39
N ASN A 133 7.54 4.84 7.22
CA ASN A 133 7.99 4.35 5.93
C ASN A 133 7.08 3.27 5.36
N GLU A 134 6.59 2.34 6.20
CA GLU A 134 5.69 1.29 5.76
C GLU A 134 4.30 1.83 5.42
N CYS A 135 3.76 2.79 6.18
CA CYS A 135 2.54 3.51 5.85
C CYS A 135 2.66 4.22 4.49
N LEU A 136 3.79 4.89 4.24
CA LEU A 136 4.04 5.59 2.99
C LEU A 136 4.13 4.64 1.79
N ARG A 137 4.84 3.52 1.95
CA ARG A 137 4.91 2.45 0.95
C ARG A 137 3.53 1.87 0.66
N LEU A 138 2.74 1.61 1.70
CA LEU A 138 1.37 1.12 1.57
C LEU A 138 0.50 2.11 0.78
N SER A 139 0.53 3.41 1.11
CA SER A 139 -0.21 4.44 0.35
C SER A 139 0.19 4.48 -1.12
N SER A 140 1.48 4.35 -1.43
CA SER A 140 1.95 4.26 -2.82
C SER A 140 1.37 3.04 -3.54
N MET A 141 1.28 1.88 -2.89
CA MET A 141 0.66 0.69 -3.50
C MET A 141 -0.85 0.84 -3.66
N CYS A 142 -1.52 1.46 -2.69
CA CYS A 142 -2.94 1.77 -2.77
C CYS A 142 -3.26 2.68 -3.97
N LEU A 143 -2.39 3.66 -4.26
CA LEU A 143 -2.50 4.49 -5.47
C LEU A 143 -2.45 3.65 -6.74
N THR A 144 -1.42 2.82 -6.90
CA THR A 144 -1.28 2.01 -8.12
C THR A 144 -2.45 1.07 -8.33
N VAL A 145 -2.93 0.42 -7.25
CA VAL A 145 -4.12 -0.44 -7.31
C VAL A 145 -5.37 0.38 -7.66
N SER A 146 -5.56 1.55 -7.04
CA SER A 146 -6.71 2.41 -7.32
C SER A 146 -6.76 2.89 -8.76
N PHE A 147 -5.61 3.23 -9.35
CA PHE A 147 -5.52 3.63 -10.76
C PHE A 147 -5.88 2.50 -11.72
N ARG A 148 -5.73 1.24 -11.32
CA ARG A 148 -6.30 0.11 -12.09
C ARG A 148 -7.81 -0.03 -11.95
N LEU A 149 -8.36 0.51 -10.87
CA LEU A 149 -9.75 0.41 -10.47
C LEU A 149 -10.54 1.70 -10.72
N PHE A 150 -10.04 2.61 -11.58
CA PHE A 150 -10.63 3.95 -11.79
C PHE A 150 -12.16 3.97 -11.95
N SER A 151 -12.77 2.97 -12.57
CA SER A 151 -14.24 2.91 -12.73
C SER A 151 -14.95 1.92 -11.81
N LYS A 152 -14.21 1.10 -11.06
CA LYS A 152 -14.74 -0.09 -10.38
C LYS A 152 -14.92 0.08 -8.88
N GLU A 153 -14.02 0.83 -8.23
CA GLU A 153 -14.01 0.91 -6.76
C GLU A 153 -13.63 2.31 -6.25
N PRO A 154 -14.54 3.30 -6.31
CA PRO A 154 -14.25 4.68 -5.87
C PRO A 154 -13.98 4.79 -4.37
N LEU A 155 -14.55 3.88 -3.57
CA LEU A 155 -14.41 3.88 -2.11
C LEU A 155 -13.07 3.32 -1.62
N PHE A 156 -12.26 2.72 -2.50
CA PHE A 156 -11.02 2.04 -2.09
C PHE A 156 -10.05 3.00 -1.41
N LEU A 157 -9.75 4.15 -2.03
CA LEU A 157 -8.85 5.15 -1.44
C LEU A 157 -9.47 5.82 -0.21
N ASN A 158 -10.79 6.04 -0.19
CA ASN A 158 -11.47 6.67 0.94
C ASN A 158 -11.28 5.86 2.23
N ARG A 159 -11.38 4.53 2.16
CA ARG A 159 -11.19 3.66 3.33
C ARG A 159 -9.76 3.75 3.90
N TRP A 160 -8.76 3.77 3.03
CA TRP A 160 -7.37 3.94 3.44
C TRP A 160 -7.10 5.33 4.00
N TYR A 161 -7.69 6.35 3.38
CA TYR A 161 -7.58 7.73 3.84
C TYR A 161 -8.16 7.90 5.26
N GLU A 162 -9.35 7.35 5.52
CA GLU A 162 -9.94 7.35 6.86
C GLU A 162 -9.07 6.61 7.88
N ALA A 163 -8.53 5.45 7.50
CA ALA A 163 -7.69 4.65 8.40
C ALA A 163 -6.43 5.43 8.83
N PHE A 164 -5.73 6.06 7.88
CA PHE A 164 -4.55 6.87 8.20
C PHE A 164 -4.90 8.16 8.92
N SER A 165 -6.05 8.77 8.63
CA SER A 165 -6.52 9.95 9.35
C SER A 165 -6.74 9.64 10.83
N ARG A 166 -7.40 8.51 11.15
CA ARG A 166 -7.57 8.03 12.52
C ARG A 166 -6.22 7.76 13.20
N LEU A 167 -5.27 7.18 12.47
CA LEU A 167 -3.94 6.88 12.98
C LEU A 167 -3.17 8.16 13.33
N LEU A 168 -3.28 9.21 12.50
CA LEU A 168 -2.73 10.54 12.79
C LEU A 168 -3.42 11.21 13.98
N SER A 169 -4.75 11.09 14.12
CA SER A 169 -5.48 11.66 15.27
C SER A 169 -5.20 10.93 16.58
N SER A 170 -4.84 9.64 16.53
CA SER A 170 -4.56 8.83 17.72
C SER A 170 -3.17 9.08 18.32
N SER A 171 -2.24 9.69 17.58
CA SER A 171 -0.96 10.12 18.13
C SER A 171 -1.14 11.40 18.93
N SER A 172 -1.38 11.27 20.24
CA SER A 172 -1.55 12.38 21.19
C SER A 172 -0.27 13.15 21.52
N GLU A 173 0.82 12.93 20.77
CA GLU A 173 2.10 13.63 20.96
C GLU A 173 2.19 14.86 20.06
N THR A 174 2.87 15.89 20.56
CA THR A 174 2.86 17.30 20.11
C THR A 174 3.40 17.57 18.70
N THR A 175 3.68 16.54 17.90
CA THR A 175 4.08 16.70 16.50
C THR A 175 3.48 15.61 15.60
N PRO A 176 2.75 15.98 14.53
CA PRO A 176 2.20 15.04 13.58
C PRO A 176 3.32 14.26 12.87
N CYS A 177 3.13 12.96 12.74
CA CYS A 177 4.14 12.07 12.16
C CYS A 177 4.27 12.30 10.63
N PRO A 178 5.42 12.78 10.12
CA PRO A 178 5.53 13.24 8.73
C PRO A 178 5.27 12.16 7.68
N GLY A 179 5.61 10.89 7.95
CA GLY A 179 5.34 9.80 7.00
C GLY A 179 3.84 9.50 6.84
N ILE A 180 3.05 9.65 7.90
CA ILE A 180 1.59 9.51 7.85
C ILE A 180 0.97 10.71 7.13
N VAL A 181 1.50 11.92 7.36
CA VAL A 181 1.11 13.11 6.58
C VAL A 181 1.38 12.89 5.08
N CYS A 182 2.57 12.41 4.71
CA CYS A 182 2.90 12.07 3.31
C CYS A 182 1.97 10.97 2.76
N SER A 183 1.61 9.99 3.58
CA SER A 183 0.66 8.93 3.22
C SER A 183 -0.72 9.49 2.89
N LEU A 184 -1.20 10.48 3.67
CA LEU A 184 -2.46 11.18 3.40
C LEU A 184 -2.38 12.07 2.16
N MET A 185 -1.24 12.73 1.92
CA MET A 185 -1.02 13.50 0.68
C MET A 185 -1.12 12.63 -0.56
N LEU A 186 -0.51 11.43 -0.55
CA LEU A 186 -0.62 10.47 -1.65
C LEU A 186 -2.06 10.02 -1.88
N LEU A 187 -2.77 9.63 -0.83
CA LEU A 187 -4.15 9.16 -1.00
C LEU A 187 -5.08 10.28 -1.49
N ASN A 188 -4.86 11.52 -1.02
CA ASN A 188 -5.63 12.68 -1.45
C ASN A 188 -5.42 12.98 -2.95
N ILE A 189 -4.17 13.02 -3.43
CA ILE A 189 -3.92 13.22 -4.86
C ILE A 189 -4.50 12.07 -5.69
N GLY A 190 -4.49 10.85 -5.16
CA GLY A 190 -5.13 9.69 -5.77
C GLY A 190 -6.64 9.83 -5.92
N GLN A 191 -7.33 10.33 -4.89
CA GLN A 191 -8.78 10.58 -4.93
C GLN A 191 -9.13 11.61 -6.01
N ILE A 192 -8.34 12.69 -6.11
CA ILE A 192 -8.52 13.71 -7.15
C ILE A 192 -8.29 13.11 -8.52
N ALA A 193 -7.20 12.35 -8.70
CA ALA A 193 -6.89 11.71 -9.96
C ALA A 193 -7.99 10.71 -10.38
N HIS A 194 -8.53 9.96 -9.42
CA HIS A 194 -9.65 9.06 -9.64
C HIS A 194 -10.88 9.80 -10.14
N PHE A 195 -11.26 10.89 -9.47
CA PHE A 195 -12.37 11.73 -9.90
C PHE A 195 -12.18 12.26 -11.33
N CYS A 196 -11.00 12.80 -11.65
CA CYS A 196 -10.70 13.27 -13.00
C CYS A 196 -10.84 12.15 -14.04
N MET A 197 -10.35 10.95 -13.74
CA MET A 197 -10.42 9.84 -14.69
C MET A 197 -11.83 9.28 -14.89
N VAL A 198 -12.68 9.31 -13.86
CA VAL A 198 -14.10 9.00 -14.01
C VAL A 198 -14.77 10.02 -14.93
N SER A 199 -14.55 11.32 -14.71
CA SER A 199 -15.10 12.36 -15.58
C SER A 199 -14.60 12.28 -17.03
N TYR A 200 -13.33 11.93 -17.24
CA TYR A 200 -12.81 11.69 -18.58
C TYR A 200 -13.52 10.54 -19.31
N GLN A 201 -13.89 9.47 -18.59
CA GLN A 201 -14.64 8.35 -19.16
C GLN A 201 -16.07 8.76 -19.51
N GLU A 202 -16.72 9.54 -18.64
CA GLU A 202 -18.07 10.09 -18.87
C GLU A 202 -18.11 11.09 -20.04
N GLU A 203 -17.06 11.90 -20.25
CA GLU A 203 -16.98 12.85 -21.36
C GLU A 203 -16.73 12.17 -22.72
N ASN A 204 -16.11 10.98 -22.73
CA ASN A 204 -15.84 10.22 -23.95
C ASN A 204 -16.93 9.17 -24.28
N GLU A 205 -17.77 8.80 -23.31
CA GLU A 205 -18.92 7.90 -23.49
C GLU A 205 -20.22 8.69 -23.34
N GLU A 206 -20.88 9.04 -24.46
CA GLU A 206 -22.22 9.69 -24.49
C GLU A 206 -23.37 8.83 -23.87
N ALA A 207 -23.09 7.79 -23.07
CA ALA A 207 -24.09 6.94 -22.43
C ALA A 207 -23.59 6.23 -21.15
N ALA A 208 -23.66 6.91 -20.00
CA ALA A 208 -23.70 6.24 -18.69
C ALA A 208 -24.73 6.90 -17.76
N ALA A 209 -25.99 6.92 -18.19
CA ALA A 209 -27.15 7.41 -17.44
C ALA A 209 -27.53 6.55 -16.21
N LEU A 210 -26.57 5.93 -15.52
CA LEU A 210 -26.78 5.07 -14.34
C LEU A 210 -25.90 5.41 -13.13
N VAL A 211 -25.14 6.51 -13.14
CA VAL A 211 -24.36 6.98 -11.98
C VAL A 211 -24.87 8.33 -11.43
N VAL A 212 -25.91 8.92 -12.03
CA VAL A 212 -26.42 10.25 -11.66
C VAL A 212 -26.93 10.33 -10.21
N ASN A 213 -27.31 9.22 -9.58
CA ASN A 213 -27.70 9.22 -8.16
C ASN A 213 -26.54 8.96 -7.17
N ASN A 214 -25.37 8.51 -7.63
CA ASN A 214 -24.17 8.31 -6.79
C ASN A 214 -23.08 9.37 -7.05
N GLY A 215 -23.20 10.15 -8.13
CA GLY A 215 -22.22 11.16 -8.54
C GLY A 215 -22.19 12.42 -7.67
N GLU A 216 -23.33 12.82 -7.09
CA GLU A 216 -23.39 13.96 -6.18
C GLU A 216 -22.82 13.62 -4.78
N GLU A 217 -23.14 12.44 -4.23
CA GLU A 217 -22.50 11.96 -2.99
C GLU A 217 -20.98 11.78 -3.16
N ASN A 218 -20.51 11.24 -4.29
CA ASN A 218 -19.08 11.09 -4.53
C ASN A 218 -18.36 12.44 -4.75
N LYS A 219 -19.02 13.44 -5.35
CA LYS A 219 -18.49 14.81 -5.43
C LYS A 219 -18.40 15.42 -4.03
N GLU A 220 -19.46 15.35 -3.22
CA GLU A 220 -19.43 15.87 -1.84
C GLU A 220 -18.42 15.15 -0.93
N VAL A 221 -18.21 13.84 -1.08
CA VAL A 221 -17.20 13.09 -0.31
C VAL A 221 -15.77 13.48 -0.70
N VAL A 222 -15.49 13.67 -2.00
CA VAL A 222 -14.17 14.15 -2.46
C VAL A 222 -13.95 15.58 -1.98
N TYR A 223 -14.91 16.50 -2.16
CA TYR A 223 -14.78 17.89 -1.69
C TYR A 223 -14.80 18.02 -0.16
N GLY A 224 -15.44 17.10 0.56
CA GLY A 224 -15.41 17.00 2.02
C GLY A 224 -14.03 16.58 2.56
N CYS A 225 -13.33 15.67 1.87
CA CYS A 225 -11.96 15.28 2.19
C CYS A 225 -10.93 16.41 1.96
N LEU A 226 -11.30 17.47 1.25
CA LEU A 226 -10.44 18.63 0.95
C LEU A 226 -10.43 19.69 2.06
N LYS A 227 -11.30 19.58 3.07
CA LYS A 227 -11.38 20.49 4.23
C LYS A 227 -10.74 19.89 5.49
N ASN A 228 -9.55 19.31 5.37
CA ASN A 228 -8.95 18.56 6.48
C ASN A 228 -7.77 19.29 7.13
N ASP A 229 -7.87 19.49 8.45
CA ASP A 229 -6.91 20.20 9.30
C ASP A 229 -5.49 19.64 9.27
N TRP A 230 -5.30 18.37 8.87
CA TRP A 230 -3.98 17.76 8.78
C TRP A 230 -3.08 18.40 7.72
N MET A 231 -3.62 19.17 6.75
CA MET A 231 -2.76 19.91 5.82
C MET A 231 -1.87 20.95 6.52
N LYS A 232 -2.27 21.44 7.70
CA LYS A 232 -1.43 22.29 8.57
C LYS A 232 -0.22 21.54 9.15
N SER A 233 -0.26 20.21 9.11
CA SER A 233 0.80 19.31 9.58
C SER A 233 1.87 19.04 8.53
N ILE A 234 1.77 19.61 7.32
CA ILE A 234 2.79 19.48 6.29
C ILE A 234 4.04 20.27 6.71
N THR A 235 5.17 19.57 6.86
CA THR A 235 6.47 20.14 7.25
C THR A 235 7.55 19.83 6.22
N SER A 236 8.73 20.45 6.36
CA SER A 236 9.89 20.16 5.49
C SER A 236 10.33 18.70 5.53
N ASP A 237 10.04 17.97 6.62
CA ASP A 237 10.41 16.56 6.76
C ASP A 237 9.66 15.66 5.77
N CYS A 238 8.51 16.13 5.25
CA CYS A 238 7.77 15.43 4.20
C CYS A 238 8.62 15.25 2.92
N LEU A 239 9.54 16.18 2.63
CA LEU A 239 10.47 16.06 1.50
C LEU A 239 11.40 14.87 1.65
N THR A 240 11.89 14.62 2.87
CA THR A 240 12.79 13.50 3.17
C THR A 240 12.08 12.18 2.94
N TYR A 241 10.86 12.03 3.46
CA TYR A 241 10.06 10.82 3.31
C TYR A 241 9.67 10.53 1.86
N PHE A 242 9.22 11.55 1.11
CA PHE A 242 8.96 11.36 -0.32
C PHE A 242 10.21 11.06 -1.13
N SER A 243 11.35 11.66 -0.77
CA SER A 243 12.64 11.36 -1.44
C SER A 243 13.10 9.92 -1.16
N GLN A 244 12.84 9.38 0.04
CA GLN A 244 13.09 7.96 0.33
C GLN A 244 12.19 7.04 -0.50
N LEU A 245 10.93 7.42 -0.72
CA LEU A 245 10.00 6.65 -1.57
C LEU A 245 10.47 6.56 -3.04
N ILE A 246 11.24 7.54 -3.53
CA ILE A 246 11.86 7.46 -4.87
C ILE A 246 12.79 6.25 -4.99
N ALA A 247 13.57 5.96 -3.94
CA ALA A 247 14.47 4.81 -3.93
C ALA A 247 13.71 3.47 -3.98
N ASP A 248 12.43 3.48 -3.60
CA ASP A 248 11.55 2.31 -3.55
C ASP A 248 10.69 2.11 -4.81
N ARG A 249 10.95 2.87 -5.88
CA ARG A 249 10.15 2.79 -7.12
C ARG A 249 10.20 1.41 -7.75
N GLN A 250 9.02 0.94 -8.12
CA GLN A 250 8.86 -0.24 -8.95
C GLN A 250 9.21 0.07 -10.42
N PRO A 251 9.54 -0.94 -11.24
CA PRO A 251 9.64 -0.78 -12.69
C PRO A 251 8.31 -0.28 -13.31
N SER A 252 8.37 0.77 -14.13
CA SER A 252 7.22 1.49 -14.68
C SER A 252 6.82 1.04 -16.10
N SER A 253 6.54 -0.26 -16.31
CA SER A 253 6.02 -0.74 -17.60
C SER A 253 4.50 -0.59 -17.76
N LEU A 254 3.79 -0.32 -16.66
CA LEU A 254 2.34 -0.18 -16.61
C LEU A 254 1.98 1.28 -16.31
N TRP A 255 0.95 1.78 -16.99
CA TRP A 255 0.56 3.19 -16.88
C TRP A 255 0.22 3.58 -15.44
N GLU A 256 -0.42 2.70 -14.68
CA GLU A 256 -0.82 2.97 -13.30
C GLU A 256 0.38 3.07 -12.34
N VAL A 257 1.43 2.29 -12.60
CA VAL A 257 2.70 2.36 -11.86
C VAL A 257 3.41 3.67 -12.22
N CYS A 258 3.47 4.01 -13.51
CA CYS A 258 4.01 5.29 -13.97
C CYS A 258 3.28 6.46 -13.31
N LEU A 259 1.95 6.42 -13.30
CA LEU A 259 1.12 7.48 -12.76
C LEU A 259 1.31 7.65 -11.25
N THR A 260 1.58 6.55 -10.54
CA THR A 260 1.95 6.60 -9.12
C THR A 260 3.27 7.37 -8.92
N HIS A 261 4.28 7.12 -9.77
CA HIS A 261 5.53 7.87 -9.71
C HIS A 261 5.33 9.34 -10.06
N PHE A 262 4.51 9.63 -11.07
CA PHE A 262 4.13 10.98 -11.42
C PHE A 262 3.48 11.72 -10.23
N CYS A 263 2.54 11.09 -9.51
CA CYS A 263 1.95 11.69 -8.33
C CYS A 263 2.98 11.99 -7.24
N ILE A 264 3.96 11.10 -7.02
CA ILE A 264 5.05 11.32 -6.07
C ILE A 264 5.92 12.51 -6.51
N ASP A 265 6.34 12.54 -7.78
CA ASP A 265 7.17 13.61 -8.34
C ASP A 265 6.44 14.97 -8.33
N PHE A 266 5.14 14.97 -8.63
CA PHE A 266 4.28 16.15 -8.55
C PHE A 266 4.20 16.68 -7.11
N LEU A 267 3.96 15.82 -6.12
CA LEU A 267 3.90 16.24 -4.72
C LEU A 267 5.25 16.77 -4.20
N LEU A 268 6.36 16.18 -4.64
CA LEU A 268 7.70 16.68 -4.34
C LEU A 268 7.96 18.04 -4.96
N PHE A 269 7.70 18.18 -6.26
CA PHE A 269 7.78 19.45 -6.97
C PHE A 269 6.95 20.52 -6.24
N TYR A 270 5.71 20.18 -5.87
CA TYR A 270 4.82 21.04 -5.12
C TYR A 270 5.40 21.46 -3.76
N LEU A 271 5.87 20.51 -2.94
CA LEU A 271 6.40 20.78 -1.60
C LEU A 271 7.61 21.71 -1.65
N ILE A 272 8.48 21.53 -2.64
CA ILE A 272 9.68 22.36 -2.80
C ILE A 272 9.31 23.78 -3.17
N HIS A 273 8.37 23.96 -4.09
CA HIS A 273 7.92 25.29 -4.51
C HIS A 273 7.21 26.08 -3.40
N ASN A 274 6.51 25.41 -2.49
CA ASN A 274 5.62 26.08 -1.53
C ASN A 274 6.13 26.08 -0.08
N HIS A 275 7.00 25.14 0.31
CA HIS A 275 7.42 24.98 1.70
C HIS A 275 8.95 25.11 1.93
N CYS A 276 9.75 25.26 0.88
CA CYS A 276 11.13 25.67 1.05
C CYS A 276 11.24 27.20 0.99
N THR A 277 11.78 27.82 2.04
CA THR A 277 12.19 29.22 1.97
C THR A 277 13.26 29.38 0.90
N LEU A 278 13.17 30.44 0.08
CA LEU A 278 14.10 30.74 -1.03
C LEU A 278 15.59 30.60 -0.59
N ASN A 279 15.89 30.92 0.67
CA ASN A 279 17.24 30.84 1.26
C ASN A 279 17.76 29.41 1.48
N LYS A 280 16.90 28.39 1.59
CA LYS A 280 17.31 26.96 1.61
C LYS A 280 17.37 26.35 0.20
N LEU A 281 16.76 27.01 -0.78
CA LEU A 281 16.71 26.65 -2.20
C LEU A 281 17.90 27.20 -3.02
N VAL A 282 18.88 27.84 -2.38
CA VAL A 282 20.03 28.52 -3.03
C VAL A 282 20.92 27.58 -3.87
N GLN A 283 20.67 26.27 -3.87
CA GLN A 283 21.18 25.42 -4.94
C GLN A 283 20.15 25.37 -6.08
N LEU A 284 20.27 26.31 -7.04
CA LEU A 284 19.52 26.34 -8.30
C LEU A 284 19.44 24.93 -8.96
N ASP A 285 20.50 24.15 -8.78
CA ASP A 285 20.65 22.76 -9.25
C ASP A 285 19.62 21.79 -8.65
N THR A 286 19.19 22.02 -7.40
CA THR A 286 18.21 21.14 -6.73
C THR A 286 16.82 21.32 -7.30
N LEU A 287 16.36 22.56 -7.51
CA LEU A 287 15.03 22.85 -8.07
C LEU A 287 14.90 22.31 -9.49
N THR A 288 15.91 22.57 -10.33
CA THR A 288 15.96 22.05 -11.71
C THR A 288 15.91 20.53 -11.72
N ALA A 289 16.60 19.83 -10.81
CA ALA A 289 16.54 18.38 -10.71
C ALA A 289 15.15 17.82 -10.33
N TYR A 290 14.32 18.55 -9.59
CA TYR A 290 12.93 18.14 -9.31
C TYR A 290 11.99 18.44 -10.48
N ILE A 291 12.20 19.57 -11.18
CA ILE A 291 11.47 19.89 -12.42
C ILE A 291 11.75 18.83 -13.49
N ASP A 292 13.01 18.49 -13.72
CA ASP A 292 13.41 17.49 -14.72
C ASP A 292 12.81 16.12 -14.40
N ARG A 293 12.75 15.74 -13.11
CA ARG A 293 12.10 14.50 -12.67
C ARG A 293 10.59 14.50 -12.90
N TYR A 294 9.94 15.60 -12.56
CA TYR A 294 8.51 15.78 -12.83
C TYR A 294 8.22 15.70 -14.34
N GLU A 295 8.99 16.38 -15.18
CA GLU A 295 8.83 16.32 -16.63
C GLU A 295 9.13 14.94 -17.21
N ALA A 296 10.14 14.24 -16.68
CA ALA A 296 10.46 12.87 -17.10
C ALA A 296 9.34 11.88 -16.76
N SER A 297 8.76 11.96 -15.55
CA SER A 297 7.64 11.09 -15.17
C SER A 297 6.37 11.41 -15.97
N ARG A 298 6.07 12.70 -16.20
CA ARG A 298 4.99 13.13 -17.11
C ARG A 298 5.15 12.51 -18.50
N LYS A 299 6.30 12.73 -19.15
CA LYS A 299 6.58 12.21 -20.50
C LYS A 299 6.46 10.68 -20.54
N SER A 300 6.96 10.01 -19.50
CA SER A 300 6.85 8.55 -19.40
C SER A 300 5.39 8.07 -19.41
N CYS A 301 4.50 8.76 -18.71
CA CYS A 301 3.09 8.36 -18.65
C CYS A 301 2.35 8.74 -19.94
N GLU A 302 2.70 9.88 -20.55
CA GLU A 302 2.20 10.29 -21.87
C GLU A 302 2.60 9.30 -22.97
N CYS A 303 3.79 8.71 -22.89
CA CYS A 303 4.22 7.66 -23.82
C CYS A 303 3.35 6.39 -23.74
N ILE A 304 2.70 6.10 -22.61
CA ILE A 304 1.87 4.90 -22.43
C ILE A 304 0.39 5.19 -22.74
N LYS A 305 -0.17 6.27 -22.16
CA LYS A 305 -1.55 6.72 -22.43
C LYS A 305 -1.60 8.24 -22.59
N PRO A 306 -1.37 8.78 -23.81
CA PRO A 306 -1.18 10.21 -24.01
C PRO A 306 -2.43 11.03 -23.68
N ARG A 307 -3.62 10.62 -24.16
CA ARG A 307 -4.85 11.40 -24.00
C ARG A 307 -5.31 11.45 -22.54
N GLU A 308 -5.36 10.30 -21.88
CA GLU A 308 -5.71 10.17 -20.47
C GLU A 308 -4.73 10.95 -19.59
N THR A 309 -3.42 10.83 -19.87
CA THR A 309 -2.39 11.54 -19.11
C THR A 309 -2.51 13.04 -19.27
N SER A 310 -2.65 13.55 -20.50
CA SER A 310 -2.78 14.99 -20.74
C SER A 310 -4.04 15.57 -20.10
N TYR A 311 -5.17 14.86 -20.16
CA TYR A 311 -6.39 15.26 -19.46
C TYR A 311 -6.15 15.30 -17.95
N LEU A 312 -5.67 14.19 -17.38
CA LEU A 312 -5.44 14.09 -15.95
C LEU A 312 -4.52 15.20 -15.43
N ILE A 313 -3.38 15.44 -16.10
CA ILE A 313 -2.41 16.47 -15.67
C ILE A 313 -3.04 17.86 -15.70
N ARG A 314 -3.75 18.20 -16.78
CA ARG A 314 -4.44 19.50 -16.92
C ARG A 314 -5.40 19.75 -15.76
N HIS A 315 -6.19 18.73 -15.39
CA HIS A 315 -7.19 18.86 -14.35
C HIS A 315 -6.62 18.73 -12.93
N LEU A 316 -5.62 17.88 -12.72
CA LEU A 316 -4.97 17.64 -11.43
C LEU A 316 -4.26 18.91 -10.91
N PHE A 317 -3.45 19.57 -11.75
CA PHE A 317 -2.76 20.82 -11.38
C PHE A 317 -3.74 21.90 -10.93
N SER A 318 -4.78 22.12 -11.74
CA SER A 318 -5.76 23.17 -11.48
C SER A 318 -6.55 22.92 -10.19
N THR A 319 -6.90 21.65 -9.93
CA THR A 319 -7.69 21.24 -8.77
C THR A 319 -6.86 21.31 -7.50
N TYR A 320 -5.63 20.77 -7.54
CA TYR A 320 -4.73 20.77 -6.38
C TYR A 320 -4.37 22.19 -5.95
N LYS A 321 -4.06 23.09 -6.90
CA LYS A 321 -3.82 24.51 -6.62
C LYS A 321 -4.98 25.18 -5.88
N LYS A 322 -6.23 24.93 -6.30
CA LYS A 322 -7.44 25.52 -5.66
C LYS A 322 -7.63 25.03 -4.22
N ILE A 323 -7.39 23.75 -3.96
CA ILE A 323 -7.53 23.14 -2.62
C ILE A 323 -6.62 23.84 -1.60
N LEU A 324 -5.39 24.13 -2.02
CA LEU A 324 -4.37 24.69 -1.14
C LEU A 324 -4.62 26.15 -0.82
N ILE A 325 -5.04 26.95 -1.82
CA ILE A 325 -5.48 28.34 -1.63
C ILE A 325 -6.65 28.39 -0.63
N THR A 326 -7.60 27.45 -0.75
CA THR A 326 -8.78 27.39 0.14
C THR A 326 -8.41 27.02 1.59
N ASN A 327 -7.30 26.30 1.80
CA ASN A 327 -6.84 25.86 3.12
C ASN A 327 -5.82 26.81 3.79
N GLY A 328 -5.67 28.05 3.29
CA GLY A 328 -4.90 29.10 3.96
C GLY A 328 -3.38 28.94 3.93
N LEU A 329 -2.86 28.07 3.05
CA LEU A 329 -1.45 28.09 2.67
C LEU A 329 -1.27 29.27 1.71
N ASN A 330 -0.98 30.46 2.23
CA ASN A 330 -0.68 31.65 1.41
C ASN A 330 0.50 31.35 0.49
N THR A 331 0.22 31.06 -0.78
CA THR A 331 1.22 31.13 -1.83
C THR A 331 1.32 32.58 -2.27
N ASP A 332 2.09 33.40 -1.53
CA ASP A 332 2.46 34.77 -1.96
C ASP A 332 3.46 34.76 -3.15
N SER A 333 3.63 33.62 -3.82
CA SER A 333 4.22 33.61 -5.16
C SER A 333 3.10 33.62 -6.18
N GLU A 334 2.87 34.79 -6.77
CA GLU A 334 2.30 34.86 -8.11
C GLU A 334 3.07 33.88 -8.98
N ILE A 335 2.38 32.82 -9.32
CA ILE A 335 2.83 31.76 -10.20
C ILE A 335 3.33 32.41 -11.50
N CYS A 336 4.64 32.41 -11.71
CA CYS A 336 5.24 32.59 -13.03
C CYS A 336 4.97 31.34 -13.89
N CYS A 337 3.70 31.01 -14.11
CA CYS A 337 3.27 30.16 -15.23
C CYS A 337 2.68 31.04 -16.35
N ASN A 338 3.20 32.26 -16.53
CA ASN A 338 3.07 33.00 -17.79
C ASN A 338 4.10 32.55 -18.84
N GLY A 339 4.89 31.51 -18.56
CA GLY A 339 5.56 30.73 -19.59
C GLY A 339 4.51 29.92 -20.35
N THR A 340 3.96 30.52 -21.40
CA THR A 340 3.26 29.92 -22.54
C THR A 340 3.50 28.41 -22.71
N PHE A 341 2.70 27.59 -22.04
CA PHE A 341 2.41 26.24 -22.50
C PHE A 341 1.48 26.39 -23.71
N ASN A 342 2.08 26.50 -24.90
CA ASN A 342 1.37 26.34 -26.16
C ASN A 342 0.94 24.88 -26.26
N VAL A 343 -0.28 24.60 -25.79
CA VAL A 343 -1.06 23.45 -26.21
C VAL A 343 -1.75 23.90 -27.49
N ASP A 344 -1.04 23.76 -28.61
CA ASP A 344 -1.48 23.76 -30.01
C ASP A 344 -0.35 24.32 -30.91
N ALA A 345 0.62 23.44 -31.23
CA ALA A 345 1.45 23.48 -32.45
C ALA A 345 2.17 22.13 -32.61
#